data_AF-A0A370K171-F1
#
_entry.id   AF-A0A370K171-F1
#
_cell.length_a   1.000
_cell.length_b   1.000
_cell.length_c   1.000
_cell.angle_alpha   90.00
_cell.angle_beta   90.00
_cell.angle_gamma   90.00
#
_symmetry.space_group_name_H-M   'P 1'
#
loop_
_entity.id
_entity.type
_entity.pdbx_description
1 polymer ?
#
loop_
_entity_poly.entity_id
_entity_poly.type
_entity_poly.pdbx_seq_one_letter_code
_entity_poly.pdbx_strand_id
1 'polypeptide(L)'
;MRKALGVLLALAACAPTPLGSAPYYPYDLDDFPVFASPAGVPLYGKRRYEERHWTAVGRQGVGGVSFYLSLELGSFPRPPFPDPIGSCRLAQQDERPASEVRLVLLQAPPGFGVSLERAAYRLQCGRFERDAWGRERLRYRTWLEVLYRFEIPQADPGVYTLRWQLWQGQALLVEEDRRFTLTAGR
;
A
#
# COMPACT_ATOMS: atom_id res chain seq x y z
N MET A 1 15.75 14.71 74.14
CA MET A 1 16.14 14.61 72.72
C MET A 1 14.94 14.14 71.92
N ARG A 2 14.23 15.04 71.23
CA ARG A 2 13.04 14.71 70.43
C ARG A 2 13.37 15.01 68.96
N LYS A 3 13.49 13.97 68.14
CA LYS A 3 13.58 14.09 66.68
C LYS A 3 12.16 14.15 66.12
N ALA A 4 11.72 15.33 65.68
CA ALA A 4 10.52 15.47 64.87
C ALA A 4 10.92 15.25 63.40
N LEU A 5 10.46 14.14 62.83
CA LEU A 5 10.66 13.77 61.44
C LEU A 5 9.62 14.52 60.60
N GLY A 6 10.07 15.43 59.74
CA GLY A 6 9.21 16.16 58.82
C GLY A 6 8.62 15.22 57.77
N VAL A 7 7.29 15.20 57.67
CA VAL A 7 6.55 14.51 56.60
C VAL A 7 6.60 15.40 55.36
N LEU A 8 7.44 15.03 54.39
CA LEU A 8 7.42 15.60 53.05
C LEU A 8 6.23 15.00 52.28
N LEU A 9 5.23 15.81 51.98
CA LEU A 9 4.20 15.49 50.98
C LEU A 9 4.87 15.36 49.61
N ALA A 10 5.03 14.13 49.13
CA ALA A 10 5.32 13.86 47.73
C ALA A 10 4.03 14.00 46.92
N LEU A 11 3.90 15.14 46.24
CA LEU A 11 2.96 15.33 45.14
C LEU A 11 3.22 14.24 44.10
N ALA A 12 2.34 13.24 44.03
CA ALA A 12 2.23 12.35 42.89
C ALA A 12 1.75 13.18 41.69
N ALA A 13 2.69 13.81 40.99
CA ALA A 13 2.44 14.31 39.65
C ALA A 13 2.13 13.09 38.79
N CYS A 14 0.87 12.96 38.37
CA CYS A 14 0.49 12.13 37.23
C CYS A 14 1.34 12.59 36.04
N ALA A 15 2.45 11.89 35.80
CA ALA A 15 3.12 11.98 34.52
C ALA A 15 2.10 11.49 33.47
N PRO A 16 1.82 12.27 32.41
CA PRO A 16 1.02 11.76 31.32
C PRO A 16 1.70 10.49 30.83
N THR A 17 1.00 9.36 30.97
CA THR A 17 1.42 8.12 30.35
C THR A 17 1.56 8.47 28.86
N PRO A 18 2.72 8.28 28.23
CA PRO A 18 2.80 8.44 26.79
C PRO A 18 1.83 7.40 26.23
N LEU A 19 0.65 7.87 25.80
CA LEU A 19 -0.25 7.14 24.93
C LEU A 19 0.64 6.63 23.82
N GLY A 20 0.85 5.32 23.82
CA GLY A 20 1.75 4.64 22.91
C GLY A 20 1.48 5.18 21.53
N SER A 21 2.53 5.71 20.90
CA SER A 21 2.57 6.10 19.50
C SER A 21 1.87 5.01 18.70
N ALA A 22 0.61 5.26 18.33
CA ALA A 22 -0.14 4.38 17.46
C ALA A 22 0.72 4.23 16.21
N PRO A 23 1.21 3.02 15.90
CA PRO A 23 2.21 2.87 14.86
C PRO A 23 1.60 3.36 13.55
N TYR A 24 2.27 4.31 12.90
CA TYR A 24 2.02 4.81 11.54
C TYR A 24 2.20 3.70 10.47
N TYR A 25 2.00 2.44 10.82
CA TYR A 25 2.10 1.33 9.89
C TYR A 25 0.77 1.21 9.15
N PRO A 26 0.75 1.36 7.82
CA PRO A 26 -0.48 1.22 7.06
C PRO A 26 -1.00 -0.21 7.21
N TYR A 27 -2.28 -0.35 7.50
CA TYR A 27 -2.91 -1.65 7.62
C TYR A 27 -2.99 -2.31 6.25
N ASP A 28 -2.74 -3.62 6.19
CA ASP A 28 -3.02 -4.38 4.98
C ASP A 28 -4.55 -4.57 4.85
N LEU A 29 -5.13 -4.03 3.78
CA LEU A 29 -6.56 -4.11 3.52
C LEU A 29 -7.00 -5.51 3.08
N ASP A 30 -6.09 -6.40 2.70
CA ASP A 30 -6.40 -7.79 2.35
C ASP A 30 -6.53 -8.68 3.61
N ASP A 31 -5.74 -8.41 4.65
CA ASP A 31 -5.66 -9.25 5.85
C ASP A 31 -6.67 -8.85 6.96
N PHE A 32 -7.14 -7.60 6.97
CA PHE A 32 -7.99 -7.09 8.06
C PHE A 32 -9.30 -6.47 7.57
N PRO A 33 -10.45 -7.11 7.83
CA PRO A 33 -11.75 -6.53 7.50
C PRO A 33 -12.28 -5.54 8.56
N VAL A 34 -11.65 -5.47 9.74
CA VAL A 34 -12.11 -4.63 10.86
C VAL A 34 -10.96 -3.74 11.34
N PHE A 35 -11.11 -2.43 11.18
CA PHE A 35 -10.19 -1.43 11.71
C PHE A 35 -10.73 -0.88 13.03
N ALA A 36 -9.92 -0.94 14.08
CA ALA A 36 -10.14 -0.17 15.29
C ALA A 36 -9.25 1.07 15.23
N SER A 37 -9.85 2.25 15.11
CA SER A 37 -9.11 3.51 15.18
C SER A 37 -9.69 4.40 16.25
N PRO A 38 -8.85 5.08 17.04
CA PRO A 38 -9.27 6.24 17.79
C PRO A 38 -9.91 7.25 16.83
N ALA A 39 -11.07 7.79 17.20
CA ALA A 39 -11.75 8.80 16.42
C ALA A 39 -10.88 10.06 16.26
N GLY A 40 -10.91 10.69 15.08
CA GLY A 40 -10.15 11.91 14.80
C GLY A 40 -8.69 11.72 14.36
N VAL A 41 -8.20 10.48 14.26
CA VAL A 41 -6.86 10.18 13.73
C VAL A 41 -6.99 9.61 12.31
N PRO A 42 -6.21 10.11 11.32
CA PRO A 42 -6.24 9.53 9.98
C PRO A 42 -5.68 8.10 10.00
N LEU A 43 -6.36 7.19 9.32
CA LEU A 43 -5.87 5.83 9.12
C LEU A 43 -5.27 5.67 7.74
N TYR A 44 -4.27 4.81 7.63
CA TYR A 44 -3.69 4.44 6.35
C TYR A 44 -3.92 2.97 6.05
N GLY A 45 -4.43 2.67 4.86
CA GLY A 45 -4.64 1.30 4.40
C GLY A 45 -3.89 1.06 3.11
N LYS A 46 -3.14 -0.03 3.03
CA LYS A 46 -2.39 -0.43 1.84
C LYS A 46 -3.08 -1.62 1.19
N ARG A 47 -3.15 -1.63 -0.13
CA ARG A 47 -3.66 -2.77 -0.91
C ARG A 47 -2.87 -2.98 -2.19
N ARG A 48 -2.82 -4.24 -2.65
CA ARG A 48 -2.24 -4.62 -3.94
C ARG A 48 -3.33 -4.95 -4.95
N TYR A 49 -3.16 -4.46 -6.16
CA TYR A 49 -4.05 -4.71 -7.29
C TYR A 49 -3.26 -5.19 -8.50
N GLU A 50 -3.97 -5.83 -9.43
CA GLU A 50 -3.44 -6.20 -10.75
C GLU A 50 -2.08 -6.92 -10.69
N GLU A 51 -1.90 -7.86 -9.76
CA GLU A 51 -0.68 -8.65 -9.72
C GLU A 51 -0.55 -9.47 -11.02
N ARG A 52 0.56 -9.27 -11.73
CA ARG A 52 0.85 -9.91 -13.01
C ARG A 52 2.26 -10.48 -13.01
N HIS A 53 2.40 -11.57 -13.74
CA HIS A 53 3.66 -12.28 -13.95
C HIS A 53 4.13 -12.05 -15.38
N TRP A 54 5.43 -11.85 -15.53
CA TRP A 54 6.04 -11.47 -16.80
C TRP A 54 7.32 -12.25 -17.04
N THR A 55 7.64 -12.43 -18.32
CA THR A 55 8.90 -13.02 -18.75
C THR A 55 9.58 -12.08 -19.76
N ALA A 56 10.72 -11.50 -19.39
CA ALA A 56 11.59 -10.78 -20.32
C ALA A 56 12.67 -11.72 -20.86
N VAL A 57 12.89 -11.70 -22.18
CA VAL A 57 13.89 -12.53 -22.85
C VAL A 57 14.91 -11.64 -23.56
N GLY A 58 16.18 -11.82 -23.23
CA GLY A 58 17.32 -11.17 -23.89
C GLY A 58 17.70 -11.88 -25.17
N ARG A 59 17.85 -11.09 -26.23
CA ARG A 59 18.46 -11.47 -27.49
C ARG A 59 19.81 -10.76 -27.60
N GLN A 60 20.87 -11.55 -27.63
CA GLN A 60 22.19 -11.05 -28.00
C GLN A 60 22.16 -10.72 -29.50
N GLY A 61 22.24 -9.43 -29.83
CA GLY A 61 22.38 -8.93 -31.19
C GLY A 61 23.83 -8.60 -31.51
N VAL A 62 24.19 -8.60 -32.79
CA VAL A 62 25.48 -8.08 -33.25
C VAL A 62 25.45 -6.56 -33.01
N GLY A 63 26.12 -6.08 -31.96
CA GLY A 63 26.17 -4.66 -31.57
C GLY A 63 25.46 -4.30 -30.25
N GLY A 64 24.86 -5.25 -29.52
CA GLY A 64 24.27 -4.98 -28.20
C GLY A 64 23.28 -6.04 -27.72
N VAL A 65 22.86 -5.96 -26.46
CA VAL A 65 21.79 -6.82 -25.90
C VAL A 65 20.46 -6.11 -26.10
N SER A 66 19.55 -6.73 -26.86
CA SER A 66 18.16 -6.27 -27.06
C SER A 66 17.21 -7.20 -26.32
N PHE A 67 16.10 -6.68 -25.78
CA PHE A 67 15.17 -7.48 -24.99
C PHE A 67 13.77 -7.38 -25.57
N TYR A 68 13.01 -8.47 -25.51
CA TYR A 68 11.58 -8.47 -25.79
C TYR A 68 10.81 -9.16 -24.68
N LEU A 69 9.56 -8.77 -24.52
CA LEU A 69 8.67 -9.22 -23.45
C LEU A 69 7.78 -10.32 -24.00
N SER A 70 7.84 -11.50 -23.37
CA SER A 70 6.93 -12.61 -23.67
C SER A 70 5.86 -12.63 -22.58
N LEU A 71 4.61 -12.45 -23.02
CA LEU A 71 3.42 -12.56 -22.17
C LEU A 71 3.03 -14.04 -22.06
N GLU A 72 3.00 -14.57 -20.84
CA GLU A 72 2.31 -15.83 -20.57
C GLU A 72 0.80 -15.51 -20.50
N LEU A 73 0.08 -15.87 -21.57
CA LEU A 73 -1.37 -15.69 -21.81
C LEU A 73 -1.86 -14.29 -22.27
N GLY A 74 -2.23 -14.23 -23.56
CA GLY A 74 -3.48 -13.62 -24.04
C GLY A 74 -3.71 -12.11 -23.86
N SER A 75 -3.68 -11.39 -24.99
CA SER A 75 -4.02 -9.95 -25.18
C SER A 75 -3.08 -8.97 -24.46
N PHE A 76 -2.87 -7.79 -25.07
CA PHE A 76 -1.80 -6.84 -24.73
C PHE A 76 -2.17 -5.86 -23.61
N PRO A 77 -1.67 -6.06 -22.38
CA PRO A 77 -1.27 -4.99 -21.50
C PRO A 77 0.24 -4.74 -21.70
N ARG A 78 0.64 -3.47 -21.84
CA ARG A 78 2.07 -3.11 -21.77
C ARG A 78 2.51 -3.22 -20.30
N PRO A 79 3.67 -3.82 -19.99
CA PRO A 79 4.15 -3.83 -18.62
C PRO A 79 4.39 -2.40 -18.11
N PRO A 80 4.17 -2.15 -16.81
CA PRO A 80 4.36 -0.83 -16.23
C PRO A 80 5.85 -0.42 -16.21
N PHE A 81 6.78 -1.37 -16.30
CA PHE A 81 8.22 -1.12 -16.39
C PHE A 81 8.72 -1.37 -17.81
N PRO A 82 9.22 -0.33 -18.53
CA PRO A 82 9.65 -0.47 -19.93
C PRO A 82 10.96 -1.26 -20.09
N ASP A 83 11.89 -1.16 -19.13
CA ASP A 83 13.13 -1.94 -19.08
C ASP A 83 13.28 -2.68 -17.73
N PRO A 84 12.56 -3.80 -17.54
CA PRO A 84 12.63 -4.56 -16.29
C PRO A 84 14.00 -5.22 -16.08
N ILE A 85 14.80 -5.42 -17.12
CA ILE A 85 16.11 -6.07 -17.00
C ILE A 85 17.15 -5.07 -16.48
N GLY A 86 17.17 -3.85 -17.01
CA GLY A 86 17.95 -2.75 -16.43
C GLY A 86 17.59 -2.53 -14.96
N SER A 87 16.29 -2.40 -14.67
CA SER A 87 15.78 -2.26 -13.30
C SER A 87 16.25 -3.38 -12.37
N CYS A 88 16.16 -4.64 -12.81
CA CYS A 88 16.49 -5.80 -11.98
C CYS A 88 17.99 -6.08 -11.84
N ARG A 89 18.80 -5.79 -12.86
CA ARG A 89 20.27 -5.98 -12.79
C ARG A 89 20.93 -4.92 -11.93
N LEU A 90 20.49 -3.69 -12.08
CA LEU A 90 21.13 -2.53 -11.46
C LEU A 90 20.44 -2.13 -10.16
N ALA A 91 19.37 -2.84 -9.76
CA ALA A 91 18.50 -2.51 -8.63
C ALA A 91 18.05 -1.03 -8.66
N GLN A 92 17.87 -0.48 -9.86
CA GLN A 92 17.71 0.97 -10.05
C GLN A 92 16.29 1.46 -9.81
N GLN A 93 15.28 0.64 -10.14
CA GLN A 93 13.88 1.04 -10.06
C GLN A 93 13.00 -0.19 -9.75
N ASP A 94 12.60 -0.32 -8.49
CA ASP A 94 11.58 -1.27 -8.04
C ASP A 94 10.19 -0.61 -7.91
N GLU A 95 10.11 0.69 -8.19
CA GLU A 95 8.91 1.50 -8.08
C GLU A 95 8.75 2.48 -9.23
N ARG A 96 7.52 2.64 -9.71
CA ARG A 96 7.12 3.69 -10.64
C ARG A 96 5.80 4.34 -10.17
N PRO A 97 5.71 5.67 -10.04
CA PRO A 97 4.46 6.34 -9.71
C PRO A 97 3.34 6.02 -10.72
N ALA A 98 2.13 5.77 -10.21
CA ALA A 98 0.94 5.49 -11.01
C ALA A 98 0.02 6.72 -11.05
N SER A 99 0.48 7.79 -11.69
CA SER A 99 -0.22 9.09 -11.76
C SER A 99 -1.59 9.05 -12.42
N GLU A 100 -1.84 8.04 -13.26
CA GLU A 100 -3.13 7.82 -13.92
C GLU A 100 -4.19 7.20 -13.00
N VAL A 101 -3.80 6.76 -11.80
CA VAL A 101 -4.71 6.16 -10.83
C VAL A 101 -5.44 7.25 -10.05
N ARG A 102 -6.76 7.13 -9.95
CA ARG A 102 -7.60 8.04 -9.19
C ARG A 102 -8.66 7.30 -8.39
N LEU A 103 -9.06 7.91 -7.28
CA LEU A 103 -10.13 7.43 -6.42
C LEU A 103 -11.39 8.27 -6.65
N VAL A 104 -12.55 7.61 -6.74
CA VAL A 104 -13.86 8.26 -6.76
C VAL A 104 -14.68 7.75 -5.59
N LEU A 105 -15.00 8.62 -4.64
CA LEU A 105 -15.86 8.29 -3.51
C LEU A 105 -17.31 8.14 -3.98
N LEU A 106 -17.94 7.00 -3.68
CA LEU A 106 -19.34 6.74 -4.03
C LEU A 106 -20.28 6.94 -2.85
N GLN A 107 -19.87 6.44 -1.68
CA GLN A 107 -20.67 6.49 -0.46
C GLN A 107 -19.75 6.66 0.74
N ALA A 108 -20.09 7.61 1.59
CA ALA A 108 -19.51 7.75 2.92
C ALA A 108 -20.56 8.34 3.87
N PRO A 109 -20.53 7.96 5.17
CA PRO A 109 -21.28 8.68 6.18
C PRO A 109 -20.79 10.13 6.31
N PRO A 110 -21.59 11.03 6.90
CA PRO A 110 -21.20 12.44 7.06
C PRO A 110 -19.85 12.58 7.78
N GLY A 111 -18.94 13.34 7.17
CA GLY A 111 -17.60 13.61 7.69
C GLY A 111 -16.57 12.50 7.51
N PHE A 112 -16.98 11.32 7.05
CA PHE A 112 -16.04 10.26 6.67
C PHE A 112 -15.48 10.52 5.27
N GLY A 113 -14.22 10.16 5.07
CA GLY A 113 -13.55 10.30 3.79
C GLY A 113 -12.59 9.14 3.52
N VAL A 114 -12.37 8.87 2.25
CA VAL A 114 -11.23 8.09 1.78
C VAL A 114 -10.60 8.82 0.60
N SER A 115 -9.28 8.94 0.64
CA SER A 115 -8.50 9.59 -0.40
C SER A 115 -7.29 8.73 -0.78
N LEU A 116 -6.75 9.00 -1.96
CA LEU A 116 -5.56 8.35 -2.47
C LEU A 116 -4.33 9.10 -1.94
N GLU A 117 -3.59 8.48 -1.02
CA GLU A 117 -2.33 9.04 -0.51
C GLU A 117 -1.18 8.75 -1.47
N ARG A 118 -1.11 7.52 -1.99
CA ARG A 118 -0.08 7.10 -2.97
C ARG A 118 -0.60 5.98 -3.85
N ALA A 119 -0.19 6.00 -5.12
CA ALA A 119 -0.33 4.86 -6.03
C ALA A 119 0.98 4.66 -6.77
N ALA A 120 1.52 3.43 -6.76
CA ALA A 120 2.75 3.11 -7.44
C ALA A 120 2.74 1.68 -7.96
N TYR A 121 3.22 1.48 -9.19
CA TYR A 121 3.58 0.16 -9.66
C TYR A 121 4.86 -0.28 -8.97
N ARG A 122 4.86 -1.52 -8.53
CA ARG A 122 6.01 -2.16 -7.91
C ARG A 122 6.51 -3.27 -8.83
N LEU A 123 7.81 -3.50 -8.80
CA LEU A 123 8.50 -4.55 -9.53
C LEU A 123 9.16 -5.48 -8.53
N GLN A 124 8.92 -6.78 -8.67
CA GLN A 124 9.73 -7.79 -7.99
C GLN A 124 10.48 -8.63 -9.03
N CYS A 125 11.79 -8.52 -8.97
CA CYS A 125 12.71 -9.27 -9.80
C CYS A 125 12.78 -10.74 -9.35
N GLY A 126 12.60 -11.66 -10.29
CA GLY A 126 13.01 -13.04 -10.12
C GLY A 126 14.46 -13.24 -10.49
N ARG A 127 14.84 -14.50 -10.71
CA ARG A 127 16.20 -14.87 -11.09
C ARG A 127 16.40 -14.73 -12.60
N PHE A 128 17.64 -14.40 -12.96
CA PHE A 128 18.10 -14.52 -14.33
C PHE A 128 18.46 -15.98 -14.61
N GLU A 129 17.82 -16.55 -15.62
CA GLU A 129 18.05 -17.92 -16.08
C GLU A 129 18.56 -17.88 -17.51
N ARG A 130 19.48 -18.78 -17.86
CA ARG A 130 19.92 -18.94 -19.26
C ARG A 130 19.22 -20.17 -19.83
N ASP A 131 18.49 -19.99 -20.93
CA ASP A 131 17.81 -21.10 -21.59
C ASP A 131 18.78 -21.96 -22.41
N ALA A 132 18.30 -23.09 -22.94
CA ALA A 132 19.09 -24.05 -23.71
C ALA A 132 19.75 -23.44 -24.97
N TRP A 133 19.27 -22.29 -25.45
CA TRP A 133 19.82 -21.56 -26.58
C TRP A 133 20.75 -20.41 -26.16
N GLY A 134 21.12 -20.35 -24.88
CA GLY A 134 22.02 -19.31 -24.36
C GLY A 134 21.34 -17.96 -24.11
N ARG A 135 20.02 -17.84 -24.28
CA ARG A 135 19.29 -16.58 -24.05
C ARG A 135 19.04 -16.37 -22.58
N GLU A 136 19.20 -15.14 -22.13
CA GLU A 136 18.85 -14.77 -20.77
C GLU A 136 17.34 -14.55 -20.65
N ARG A 137 16.77 -15.05 -19.57
CA ARG A 137 15.37 -14.97 -19.24
C ARG A 137 15.24 -14.42 -17.83
N LEU A 138 14.39 -13.41 -17.67
CA LEU A 138 14.01 -12.85 -16.38
C LEU A 138 12.52 -13.06 -16.18
N ARG A 139 12.16 -13.85 -15.18
CA ARG A 139 10.80 -13.89 -14.65
C ARG A 139 10.65 -12.81 -13.61
N TYR A 140 9.60 -12.01 -13.68
CA TYR A 140 9.36 -10.94 -12.71
C TYR A 140 7.87 -10.73 -12.48
N ARG A 141 7.55 -10.10 -11.35
CA ARG A 141 6.19 -9.74 -10.98
C ARG A 141 6.03 -8.24 -10.94
N THR A 142 4.83 -7.78 -11.27
CA THR A 142 4.42 -6.39 -11.03
C THR A 142 3.06 -6.36 -10.37
N TRP A 143 2.83 -5.37 -9.53
CA TRP A 143 1.50 -5.07 -9.00
C TRP A 143 1.36 -3.55 -8.85
N LEU A 144 0.12 -3.09 -8.82
CA LEU A 144 -0.21 -1.74 -8.38
C LEU A 144 -0.36 -1.76 -6.85
N GLU A 145 0.47 -1.00 -6.14
CA GLU A 145 0.33 -0.78 -4.71
C GLU A 145 -0.35 0.57 -4.47
N VAL A 146 -1.45 0.54 -3.72
CA VAL A 146 -2.24 1.72 -3.38
C VAL A 146 -2.23 1.92 -1.87
N LEU A 147 -1.91 3.13 -1.46
CA LEU A 147 -2.04 3.62 -0.10
C LEU A 147 -3.24 4.57 -0.03
N TYR A 148 -4.25 4.16 0.72
CA TYR A 148 -5.42 4.94 1.07
C TYR A 148 -5.17 5.69 2.36
N ARG A 149 -5.73 6.89 2.44
CA ARG A 149 -5.90 7.64 3.68
C ARG A 149 -7.38 7.73 3.99
N PHE A 150 -7.77 7.28 5.17
CA PHE A 150 -9.14 7.37 5.67
C PHE A 150 -9.24 8.51 6.68
N GLU A 151 -10.26 9.33 6.50
CA GLU A 151 -10.64 10.40 7.40
C GLU A 151 -11.87 9.92 8.18
N ILE A 152 -11.70 9.75 9.49
CA ILE A 152 -12.75 9.25 10.38
C ILE A 152 -13.01 10.33 11.42
N PRO A 153 -14.19 11.00 11.37
CA PRO A 153 -14.53 12.04 12.33
C PRO A 153 -14.83 11.43 13.70
N GLN A 154 -15.03 12.29 14.69
CA GLN A 154 -15.66 11.87 15.94
C GLN A 154 -17.12 11.51 15.68
N ALA A 155 -17.44 10.22 15.82
CA ALA A 155 -18.76 9.66 15.56
C ALA A 155 -19.10 8.62 16.66
N ASP A 156 -20.39 8.32 16.79
CA ASP A 156 -20.86 7.33 17.75
C ASP A 156 -20.28 5.92 17.46
N PRO A 157 -20.14 5.07 18.49
CA PRO A 157 -19.80 3.67 18.26
C PRO A 157 -20.85 3.00 17.37
N GLY A 158 -20.41 2.25 16.37
CA GLY A 158 -21.30 1.66 15.38
C GLY A 158 -20.58 1.07 14.17
N VAL A 159 -21.37 0.57 13.23
CA VAL A 159 -20.86 0.06 11.94
C VAL A 159 -21.17 1.06 10.84
N TYR A 160 -20.14 1.46 10.12
CA TYR A 160 -20.19 2.45 9.04
C TYR A 160 -19.71 1.83 7.74
N THR A 161 -20.28 2.23 6.61
CA THR A 161 -19.89 1.72 5.28
C THR A 161 -19.28 2.83 4.46
N LEU A 162 -18.09 2.60 3.90
CA LEU A 162 -17.53 3.44 2.84
C LEU A 162 -17.43 2.63 1.55
N ARG A 163 -17.83 3.26 0.44
CA ARG A 163 -17.75 2.68 -0.90
C ARG A 163 -17.04 3.64 -1.83
N TRP A 164 -16.07 3.15 -2.58
CA TRP A 164 -15.31 3.95 -3.54
C TRP A 164 -14.88 3.11 -4.75
N GLN A 165 -14.52 3.80 -5.82
CA GLN A 165 -13.96 3.19 -7.02
C GLN A 165 -12.52 3.62 -7.21
N LEU A 166 -11.70 2.67 -7.66
CA LEU A 166 -10.35 2.93 -8.14
C LEU A 166 -10.36 2.85 -9.66
N TRP A 167 -9.87 3.90 -10.30
CA TRP A 167 -9.81 4.01 -11.76
C TRP A 167 -8.36 4.18 -12.20
N GLN A 168 -8.01 3.63 -13.36
CA GLN A 168 -6.77 3.88 -14.07
C GLN A 168 -7.09 4.53 -15.42
N GLY A 169 -6.85 5.83 -15.53
CA GLY A 169 -7.33 6.62 -16.66
C GLY A 169 -8.85 6.52 -16.79
N GLN A 170 -9.32 5.84 -17.84
CA GLN A 170 -10.74 5.60 -18.12
C GLN A 170 -11.22 4.18 -17.74
N ALA A 171 -10.31 3.29 -17.33
CA ALA A 171 -10.68 1.93 -16.94
C ALA A 171 -10.98 1.89 -15.43
N LEU A 172 -12.13 1.30 -15.07
CA LEU A 172 -12.41 0.94 -13.68
C LEU A 172 -11.54 -0.25 -13.31
N LEU A 173 -10.71 -0.11 -12.28
CA LEU A 173 -9.90 -1.21 -11.74
C LEU A 173 -10.70 -2.06 -10.77
N VAL A 174 -11.32 -1.39 -9.80
CA VAL A 174 -12.09 -2.05 -8.73
C VAL A 174 -13.10 -1.10 -8.13
N GLU A 175 -14.17 -1.66 -7.60
CA GLU A 175 -15.04 -1.01 -6.65
C GLU A 175 -14.86 -1.67 -5.27
N GLU A 176 -14.57 -0.86 -4.27
CA GLU A 176 -14.40 -1.27 -2.88
C GLU A 176 -15.66 -0.92 -2.09
N ASP A 177 -16.15 -1.87 -1.31
CA ASP A 177 -17.21 -1.69 -0.32
C ASP A 177 -16.68 -2.22 1.02
N ARG A 178 -16.40 -1.30 1.96
CA ARG A 178 -15.76 -1.60 3.23
C ARG A 178 -16.62 -1.16 4.40
N ARG A 179 -16.68 -2.02 5.41
CA ARG A 179 -17.35 -1.75 6.69
C ARG A 179 -16.33 -1.46 7.77
N PHE A 180 -16.58 -0.42 8.54
CA PHE A 180 -15.74 0.06 9.64
C PHE A 180 -16.53 -0.05 10.93
N THR A 181 -15.93 -0.62 11.96
CA THR A 181 -16.53 -0.68 13.30
C THR A 181 -15.84 0.33 14.19
N LEU A 182 -16.57 1.37 14.58
CA LEU A 182 -16.11 2.30 15.60
C LEU A 182 -16.53 1.77 16.97
N THR A 183 -15.57 1.69 17.88
CA THR A 183 -15.79 1.32 19.27
C THR A 183 -15.55 2.53 20.15
N ALA A 184 -16.28 2.64 21.27
CA ALA A 184 -16.01 3.68 22.25
C ALA A 184 -14.55 3.61 22.72
N GLY A 185 -13.83 4.74 22.63
CA GLY A 185 -12.53 4.88 23.28
C GLY A 185 -12.72 4.71 24.79
N ARG A 186 -11.89 3.88 25.42
CA ARG A 186 -11.85 3.76 26.89
C ARG A 186 -11.18 4.98 27.50
#